data_AF-A0A8J3LWY6-F1
#
_entry.id   AF-A0A8J3LWY6-F1
#
_cell.length_a   1.000
_cell.length_b   1.000
_cell.length_c   1.000
_cell.angle_alpha   90.00
_cell.angle_beta   90.00
_cell.angle_gamma   90.00
#
_symmetry.space_group_name_H-M   'P 1'
#
loop_
_entity.id
_entity.type
_entity.pdbx_description
1 polymer ?
#
loop_
_entity_poly.entity_id
_entity_poly.type
_entity_poly.pdbx_seq_one_letter_code
_entity_poly.pdbx_strand_id
1 'polypeptide(L)'
;MIWAAKGQPITGIGAGTYKLTATMLFFEKGMLSTRAQQVPIAHVVDVDIRQSMTQKARGVGNVLVHVQRSNGVELVVLEDIPDPRGAVSIINRTAHAARLVEQQRANTHHYSGVAPTVAPPPAPAPVAAPATDPIEQLRRLGELRDAGILTEEEFATKKAEILSRL
;
A
#
# COMPACT_ATOMS: atom_id res chain seq x y z
N MET A 1 -19.54 -20.23 4.33
CA MET A 1 -19.09 -21.21 3.32
C MET A 1 -19.51 -20.68 1.96
N ILE A 2 -18.60 -20.58 0.99
CA ILE A 2 -18.83 -19.85 -0.28
C ILE A 2 -19.18 -20.79 -1.42
N TRP A 3 -18.49 -21.94 -1.49
CA TRP A 3 -18.71 -22.94 -2.52
C TRP A 3 -18.34 -24.33 -2.00
N ALA A 4 -18.95 -25.37 -2.58
CA ALA A 4 -18.56 -26.76 -2.38
C ALA A 4 -18.83 -27.57 -3.64
N ALA A 5 -18.07 -28.63 -3.80
CA ALA A 5 -18.32 -29.66 -4.80
C ALA A 5 -17.90 -31.03 -4.28
N LYS A 6 -18.49 -32.06 -4.89
CA LYS A 6 -18.07 -33.45 -4.77
C LYS A 6 -17.63 -33.92 -6.15
N GLY A 7 -16.44 -34.50 -6.25
CA GLY A 7 -15.93 -35.05 -7.49
C GLY A 7 -16.80 -36.20 -8.00
N GLN A 8 -16.88 -36.35 -9.32
CA GLN A 8 -17.71 -37.37 -9.99
C GLN A 8 -16.85 -38.30 -10.87
N PRO A 9 -15.98 -39.12 -10.25
CA PRO A 9 -15.11 -40.03 -10.99
C PRO A 9 -15.94 -41.06 -11.77
N ILE A 10 -15.42 -41.52 -12.91
CA ILE A 10 -16.11 -42.50 -13.77
C ILE A 10 -16.46 -43.78 -13.01
N THR A 11 -15.58 -44.22 -12.11
CA THR A 11 -15.76 -45.44 -11.30
C THR A 11 -16.77 -45.26 -10.17
N GLY A 12 -17.16 -44.02 -9.84
CA GLY A 12 -17.97 -43.69 -8.67
C GLY A 12 -17.22 -43.82 -7.32
N ILE A 13 -16.00 -44.34 -7.32
CA ILE A 13 -15.20 -44.60 -6.11
C ILE A 13 -14.10 -43.54 -5.98
N GLY A 14 -13.79 -43.15 -4.74
CA GLY A 14 -12.71 -42.20 -4.45
C GLY A 14 -13.04 -40.74 -4.77
N ALA A 15 -14.34 -40.42 -4.87
CA ALA A 15 -14.82 -39.06 -5.09
C ALA A 15 -14.28 -38.09 -4.02
N GLY A 16 -13.53 -37.07 -4.47
CA GLY A 16 -13.04 -36.04 -3.58
C GLY A 16 -14.16 -35.12 -3.09
N THR A 17 -13.98 -34.53 -1.91
CA THR A 17 -14.86 -33.48 -1.38
C THR A 17 -14.10 -32.17 -1.30
N TYR A 18 -14.71 -31.10 -1.78
CA TYR A 18 -14.08 -29.80 -1.96
C TYR A 18 -14.93 -28.71 -1.33
N LYS A 19 -14.31 -27.82 -0.56
CA LYS A 19 -15.01 -26.72 0.12
C LYS A 19 -14.17 -25.46 0.07
N LEU A 20 -14.81 -24.36 -0.34
CA LEU A 20 -14.22 -23.04 -0.37
C LEU A 20 -14.86 -22.13 0.68
N THR A 21 -14.01 -21.42 1.39
CA THR A 21 -14.36 -20.36 2.34
C THR A 21 -13.67 -19.06 1.92
N ALA A 22 -13.91 -17.98 2.67
CA ALA A 22 -13.28 -16.68 2.38
C ALA A 22 -11.75 -16.70 2.52
N THR A 23 -11.20 -17.67 3.27
CA THR A 23 -9.77 -17.71 3.61
C THR A 23 -9.09 -19.02 3.20
N MET A 24 -9.84 -20.11 3.06
CA MET A 24 -9.29 -21.45 2.87
C MET A 24 -10.04 -22.24 1.80
N LEU A 25 -9.27 -22.98 1.00
CA LEU A 25 -9.73 -24.08 0.15
C LEU A 25 -9.39 -25.40 0.86
N PHE A 26 -10.42 -26.20 1.15
CA PHE A 26 -10.32 -27.52 1.74
C PHE A 26 -10.59 -28.57 0.68
N PHE A 27 -9.80 -29.64 0.69
CA PHE A 27 -10.05 -30.79 -0.15
C PHE A 27 -9.65 -32.09 0.51
N GLU A 28 -10.49 -33.10 0.34
CA GLU A 28 -10.31 -34.44 0.88
C GLU A 28 -10.39 -35.45 -0.25
N LYS A 29 -9.41 -36.36 -0.34
CA LYS A 29 -9.37 -37.40 -1.37
C LYS A 29 -8.95 -38.75 -0.79
N GLY A 30 -9.55 -39.83 -1.30
CA GLY A 30 -9.01 -41.18 -1.18
C GLY A 30 -10.04 -42.30 -1.27
N MET A 31 -9.59 -43.49 -1.65
CA MET A 31 -10.40 -44.70 -1.82
C MET A 31 -10.28 -45.67 -0.64
N LEU A 32 -9.10 -45.76 -0.03
CA LEU A 32 -8.77 -46.64 1.11
C LEU A 32 -8.34 -45.86 2.37
N SER A 33 -7.85 -44.64 2.19
CA SER A 33 -7.47 -43.71 3.27
C SER A 33 -7.82 -42.28 2.87
N THR A 34 -8.32 -41.48 3.80
CA THR A 34 -8.67 -40.07 3.54
C THR A 34 -7.46 -39.18 3.75
N ARG A 35 -7.04 -38.47 2.70
CA ARG A 35 -6.06 -37.39 2.82
C ARG A 35 -6.78 -36.05 2.74
N ALA A 36 -6.85 -35.37 3.88
CA ALA A 36 -7.39 -34.02 3.99
C ALA A 36 -6.26 -32.99 3.89
N GLN A 37 -6.42 -31.99 3.04
CA GLN A 37 -5.49 -30.88 2.91
C GLN A 37 -6.26 -29.56 2.84
N GLN A 38 -5.62 -28.52 3.34
CA GLN A 38 -6.13 -27.16 3.33
C GLN A 38 -5.08 -26.20 2.79
N VAL A 39 -5.55 -25.22 2.03
CA VAL A 39 -4.71 -24.23 1.36
C VAL A 39 -5.29 -22.84 1.61
N PRO A 40 -4.50 -21.85 2.07
CA PRO A 40 -4.93 -20.46 2.11
C PRO A 40 -5.29 -19.99 0.71
N ILE A 41 -6.52 -19.49 0.53
CA ILE A 41 -7.01 -19.10 -0.80
C ILE A 41 -6.23 -17.90 -1.36
N ALA A 42 -5.65 -17.07 -0.49
CA ALA A 42 -4.79 -15.96 -0.89
C ALA A 42 -3.47 -16.42 -1.56
N HIS A 43 -3.02 -17.65 -1.28
CA HIS A 43 -1.83 -18.22 -1.91
C HIS A 43 -2.10 -18.81 -3.29
N VAL A 44 -3.35 -18.85 -3.74
CA VAL A 44 -3.69 -19.30 -5.10
C VAL A 44 -3.28 -18.22 -6.10
N VAL A 45 -2.32 -18.58 -6.96
CA VAL A 45 -1.77 -17.69 -7.98
C VAL A 45 -2.47 -17.85 -9.31
N ASP A 46 -2.84 -19.07 -9.66
CA ASP A 46 -3.44 -19.39 -10.95
C ASP A 46 -4.36 -20.62 -10.85
N VAL A 47 -5.37 -20.65 -11.72
CA VAL A 47 -6.38 -21.72 -11.75
C VAL A 47 -6.77 -22.05 -13.18
N ASP A 48 -6.44 -23.28 -13.60
CA ASP A 48 -6.72 -23.79 -14.95
C ASP A 48 -7.76 -24.91 -14.95
N ILE A 49 -8.26 -25.22 -16.14
CA ILE A 49 -9.15 -26.35 -16.41
C ILE A 49 -8.47 -27.34 -17.35
N ARG A 50 -8.51 -28.62 -17.00
CA ARG A 50 -8.17 -29.73 -17.90
C ARG A 50 -9.32 -30.73 -17.95
N GLN A 51 -9.77 -31.07 -19.16
CA GLN A 51 -10.88 -31.99 -19.38
C GLN A 51 -10.57 -32.96 -20.51
N SER A 52 -10.77 -34.26 -20.27
CA SER A 52 -10.88 -35.23 -21.35
C SER A 52 -12.21 -35.07 -22.11
N MET A 53 -12.33 -35.71 -23.28
CA MET A 53 -13.60 -35.76 -24.01
C MET A 53 -14.73 -36.40 -23.18
N THR A 54 -14.43 -37.47 -22.43
CA THR A 54 -15.41 -38.14 -21.56
C THR A 54 -15.82 -37.30 -20.35
N GLN A 55 -14.92 -36.48 -19.82
CA GLN A 55 -15.23 -35.51 -18.77
C GLN A 55 -16.12 -34.38 -19.30
N LYS A 56 -15.77 -33.82 -20.47
CA LYS A 56 -16.55 -32.78 -21.14
C LYS A 56 -17.98 -33.23 -21.43
N ALA A 57 -18.18 -34.46 -21.91
CA ALA A 57 -19.50 -35.03 -22.16
C ALA A 57 -20.38 -35.15 -20.90
N ARG A 58 -19.76 -35.28 -19.72
CA ARG A 58 -20.43 -35.37 -18.42
C ARG A 58 -20.54 -34.02 -17.69
N GLY A 59 -20.04 -32.93 -18.29
CA GLY A 59 -20.02 -31.61 -17.64
C GLY A 59 -19.07 -31.51 -16.43
N VAL A 60 -18.10 -32.44 -16.31
CA VAL A 60 -17.12 -32.45 -15.22
C VAL A 60 -15.72 -32.13 -15.73
N GLY A 61 -14.80 -31.74 -14.86
CA GLY A 61 -13.41 -31.50 -15.25
C GLY A 61 -12.43 -31.41 -14.11
N ASN A 62 -11.14 -31.51 -14.42
CA ASN A 62 -10.11 -31.29 -13.43
C ASN A 62 -9.81 -29.79 -13.35
N VAL A 63 -9.80 -29.27 -12.14
CA VAL A 63 -9.41 -27.88 -11.84
C VAL A 63 -8.01 -27.93 -11.24
N LEU A 64 -7.07 -27.31 -11.93
CA LEU A 64 -5.67 -27.25 -11.55
C LEU A 64 -5.44 -25.94 -10.80
N VAL A 65 -5.06 -26.02 -9.55
CA VAL A 65 -4.86 -24.88 -8.66
C VAL A 65 -3.37 -24.75 -8.37
N HIS A 66 -2.75 -23.69 -8.87
CA HIS A 66 -1.37 -23.35 -8.58
C HIS A 66 -1.29 -22.54 -7.28
N VAL A 67 -0.54 -23.04 -6.30
CA VAL A 67 -0.46 -22.50 -4.94
C VAL A 67 0.96 -22.08 -4.63
N GLN A 68 1.17 -20.83 -4.25
CA GLN A 68 2.47 -20.35 -3.78
C GLN A 68 2.78 -20.90 -2.37
N ARG A 69 3.95 -21.53 -2.24
CA ARG A 69 4.55 -22.00 -0.99
C ARG A 69 5.93 -21.37 -0.80
N SER A 70 6.54 -21.62 0.35
CA SER A 70 7.90 -21.16 0.66
C SER A 70 8.97 -21.75 -0.25
N ASN A 71 8.76 -22.97 -0.75
CA ASN A 71 9.69 -23.71 -1.60
C ASN A 71 9.36 -23.65 -3.11
N GLY A 72 8.35 -22.88 -3.51
CA GLY A 72 7.93 -22.77 -4.92
C GLY A 72 6.43 -22.85 -5.11
N VAL A 73 5.99 -23.21 -6.32
CA VAL A 73 4.57 -23.35 -6.67
C VAL A 73 4.18 -24.83 -6.61
N GLU A 74 3.21 -25.14 -5.77
CA GLU A 74 2.59 -26.47 -5.65
C GLU A 74 1.36 -26.53 -6.58
N LEU A 75 1.25 -27.55 -7.42
CA LEU A 75 0.05 -27.83 -8.21
C LEU A 75 -0.87 -28.78 -7.45
N VAL A 76 -2.06 -28.30 -7.10
CA VAL A 76 -3.14 -29.09 -6.51
C VAL A 76 -4.19 -29.37 -7.58
N VAL A 77 -4.67 -30.61 -7.68
CA VAL A 77 -5.70 -30.99 -8.66
C VAL A 77 -6.99 -31.34 -7.94
N LEU A 78 -8.06 -30.60 -8.25
CA LEU A 78 -9.43 -30.95 -7.90
C LEU A 78 -9.98 -31.79 -9.05
N GLU A 79 -10.42 -33.01 -8.77
CA GLU A 79 -10.71 -34.02 -9.80
C GLU A 79 -12.20 -34.17 -10.06
N ASP A 80 -12.55 -34.34 -11.34
CA ASP A 80 -13.92 -34.59 -11.81
C ASP A 80 -14.95 -33.62 -11.21
N ILE A 81 -14.60 -32.33 -11.16
CA ILE A 81 -15.44 -31.26 -10.61
C ILE A 81 -16.61 -30.99 -11.55
N PRO A 82 -17.87 -31.08 -11.08
CA PRO A 82 -19.02 -30.62 -11.85
C PRO A 82 -18.97 -29.09 -12.01
N ASP A 83 -19.33 -28.61 -13.20
CA ASP A 83 -19.19 -27.18 -13.56
C ASP A 83 -17.80 -26.62 -13.22
N PRO A 84 -16.73 -27.12 -13.87
CA PRO A 84 -15.38 -26.70 -13.56
C PRO A 84 -15.13 -25.23 -13.92
N ARG A 85 -15.89 -24.66 -14.87
CA ARG A 85 -15.82 -23.23 -15.20
C ARG A 85 -16.32 -22.36 -14.05
N GLY A 86 -17.46 -22.72 -13.47
CA GLY A 86 -17.96 -22.08 -12.25
C GLY A 86 -16.97 -22.21 -11.09
N ALA A 87 -16.38 -23.39 -10.91
CA ALA A 87 -15.35 -23.63 -9.90
C ALA A 87 -14.12 -22.71 -10.08
N VAL A 88 -13.58 -22.59 -11.29
CA VAL A 88 -12.46 -21.67 -11.58
C VAL A 88 -12.84 -20.23 -11.29
N SER A 89 -14.01 -19.79 -11.75
CA SER A 89 -14.47 -18.42 -11.53
C SER A 89 -14.57 -18.08 -10.03
N ILE A 90 -15.18 -18.95 -9.22
CA ILE A 90 -15.37 -18.68 -7.80
C ILE A 90 -14.06 -18.76 -7.02
N ILE A 91 -13.16 -19.68 -7.36
CA ILE A 91 -11.83 -19.79 -6.74
C ILE A 91 -11.01 -18.54 -7.06
N ASN A 92 -10.91 -18.14 -8.33
CA ASN A 92 -10.16 -16.95 -8.74
C ASN A 92 -10.69 -15.67 -8.08
N ARG A 93 -12.00 -15.47 -8.08
CA ARG A 93 -12.62 -14.31 -7.43
C ARG A 93 -12.33 -14.29 -5.92
N THR A 94 -12.42 -15.43 -5.25
CA THR A 94 -12.19 -15.53 -3.81
C THR A 94 -10.71 -15.33 -3.47
N ALA A 95 -9.79 -15.88 -4.28
CA ALA A 95 -8.36 -15.69 -4.13
C ALA A 95 -7.95 -14.22 -4.28
N HIS A 96 -8.48 -13.54 -5.31
CA HIS A 96 -8.25 -12.12 -5.50
C HIS A 96 -8.75 -11.30 -4.31
N ALA A 97 -9.98 -11.57 -3.83
CA ALA A 97 -10.53 -10.88 -2.67
C ALA A 97 -9.70 -11.11 -1.39
N ALA A 98 -9.24 -12.35 -1.15
CA ALA A 98 -8.43 -12.68 0.01
C ALA A 98 -7.04 -12.00 -0.03
N ARG A 99 -6.41 -11.93 -1.20
CA ARG A 99 -5.13 -11.21 -1.38
C ARG A 99 -5.25 -9.73 -1.04
N LEU A 100 -6.35 -9.08 -1.46
CA LEU A 100 -6.60 -7.67 -1.10
C LEU A 100 -6.71 -7.49 0.42
N VAL A 101 -7.41 -8.38 1.11
CA VAL A 101 -7.56 -8.33 2.58
C VAL A 101 -6.22 -8.55 3.28
N GLU A 102 -5.42 -9.52 2.84
CA GLU A 102 -4.09 -9.76 3.41
C GLU A 102 -3.15 -8.57 3.18
N GLN A 103 -3.16 -7.99 1.99
CA GLN A 103 -2.37 -6.81 1.68
C GLN A 103 -2.77 -5.61 2.57
N GLN A 104 -4.07 -5.38 2.79
CA GLN A 104 -4.55 -4.33 3.69
C GLN A 104 -4.09 -4.56 5.13
N ARG A 105 -4.11 -5.81 5.62
CA ARG A 105 -3.62 -6.16 6.96
C ARG A 105 -2.12 -5.91 7.08
N ALA A 106 -1.33 -6.35 6.09
CA ALA A 106 0.11 -6.11 6.06
C ALA A 106 0.43 -4.61 6.10
N ASN A 107 -0.30 -3.80 5.31
CA ASN A 107 -0.13 -2.35 5.30
C ASN A 107 -0.50 -1.70 6.65
N THR A 108 -1.54 -2.20 7.32
CA THR A 108 -1.99 -1.68 8.62
C THR A 108 -0.96 -1.99 9.72
N HIS A 109 -0.38 -3.19 9.71
CA HIS A 109 0.70 -3.55 10.64
C HIS A 109 1.97 -2.71 10.43
N HIS A 110 2.26 -2.29 9.19
CA HIS A 110 3.37 -1.39 8.91
C HIS A 110 3.18 0.03 9.47
N TYR A 111 1.95 0.51 9.68
CA TYR A 111 1.70 1.86 10.21
C TYR A 111 1.84 1.96 11.75
N SER A 112 1.83 0.84 12.48
CA SER A 112 1.97 0.85 13.95
C SER A 112 3.40 1.05 14.48
N GLY A 113 4.38 1.34 13.62
CA GLY A 113 5.74 1.71 14.03
C GLY A 113 5.90 3.22 14.10
N VAL A 114 6.15 3.74 15.31
CA VAL A 114 6.72 5.06 15.67
C VAL A 114 6.51 6.17 14.61
N ALA A 115 5.54 7.06 14.84
CA ALA A 115 5.45 8.30 14.08
C ALA A 115 6.84 8.99 14.07
N PRO A 116 7.40 9.37 12.91
CA PRO A 116 8.66 10.09 12.90
C PRO A 116 8.47 11.38 13.70
N THR A 117 9.16 11.49 14.83
CA THR A 117 9.28 12.74 15.57
C THR A 117 10.02 13.71 14.66
N VAL A 118 9.26 14.54 13.94
CA VAL A 118 9.82 15.64 13.16
C VAL A 118 10.40 16.62 14.17
N ALA A 119 11.73 16.72 14.24
CA ALA A 119 12.38 17.74 15.05
C ALA A 119 11.91 19.13 14.54
N PRO A 120 11.56 20.05 15.45
CA PRO A 120 11.15 21.39 15.04
C PRO A 120 12.27 22.05 14.22
N PRO A 121 11.93 22.80 13.16
CA PRO A 121 12.93 23.50 12.35
C PRO A 121 13.73 24.46 13.26
N PRO A 122 15.05 24.59 13.04
CA PRO A 122 15.86 25.53 13.78
C PRO A 122 15.30 26.95 13.61
N ALA A 123 15.18 27.67 14.73
CA ALA A 123 14.71 29.05 14.73
C ALA A 123 15.61 29.91 13.81
N PRO A 124 15.03 30.81 13.00
CA PRO A 124 15.82 31.68 12.14
C PRO A 124 16.73 32.56 12.99
N ALA A 125 18.02 32.57 12.65
CA ALA A 125 18.99 33.43 13.31
C ALA A 125 18.59 34.91 13.10
N PRO A 126 18.71 35.77 14.13
CA PRO A 126 18.41 37.19 13.98
C PRO A 126 19.37 37.80 12.96
N VAL A 127 18.81 38.37 11.89
CA VAL A 127 19.56 39.13 10.89
C VAL A 127 20.00 40.43 11.53
N ALA A 128 21.30 40.65 11.65
CA ALA A 128 21.85 41.92 12.12
C ALA A 128 21.45 43.04 11.16
N ALA A 129 20.78 44.08 11.69
CA ALA A 129 20.42 45.25 10.90
C ALA A 129 21.67 45.95 10.36
N PRO A 130 21.67 46.43 9.10
CA PRO A 130 22.82 47.14 8.54
C PRO A 130 23.03 48.45 9.31
N ALA A 131 24.21 48.61 9.91
CA ALA A 131 24.63 49.88 10.50
C ALA A 131 24.68 50.93 9.38
N THR A 132 23.77 51.90 9.41
CA THR A 132 23.76 53.00 8.45
C THR A 132 24.95 53.91 8.78
N ASP A 133 25.85 54.07 7.80
CA ASP A 133 27.04 54.90 7.91
C ASP A 133 26.65 56.35 8.29
N PRO A 134 27.27 56.94 9.33
CA PRO A 134 27.00 58.32 9.73
C PRO A 134 27.15 59.35 8.59
N ILE A 135 28.00 59.08 7.59
CA ILE A 135 28.18 59.96 6.43
C ILE A 135 26.94 59.98 5.54
N GLU A 136 26.27 58.84 5.36
CA GLU A 136 24.97 58.76 4.67
C GLU A 136 23.88 59.53 5.41
N GLN A 137 23.89 59.50 6.75
CA GLN A 137 22.92 60.23 7.56
C GLN A 137 23.09 61.75 7.45
N LEU A 138 24.33 62.24 7.42
CA LEU A 138 24.62 63.67 7.19
C LEU A 138 24.13 64.15 5.83
N ARG A 139 24.27 63.32 4.78
CA ARG A 139 23.78 63.65 3.44
C ARG A 139 22.25 63.80 3.41
N ARG A 140 21.52 62.83 3.97
CA ARG A 140 20.05 62.88 4.05
C ARG A 140 19.56 64.06 4.88
N LEU A 141 20.28 64.43 5.94
CA LEU A 141 19.95 65.60 6.75
C LEU A 141 20.02 66.91 5.93
N GLY A 142 21.01 67.04 5.04
CA GLY A 142 21.16 68.19 4.14
C GLY A 142 20.02 68.27 3.12
N GLU A 143 19.66 67.13 2.52
CA GLU A 143 18.54 67.05 1.57
C GLU A 143 17.20 67.45 2.22
N LEU A 144 16.95 67.05 3.47
CA LEU A 144 15.73 67.41 4.21
C LEU A 144 15.67 68.90 4.58
N ARG A 145 16.80 69.51 4.91
CA ARG A 145 16.88 70.97 5.12
C ARG A 145 16.64 71.73 3.83
N ASP A 146 17.28 71.31 2.74
CA ASP A 146 17.14 71.97 1.43
C ASP A 146 15.72 71.82 0.86
N ALA A 147 15.02 70.73 1.22
CA ALA A 147 13.59 70.56 0.96
C ALA A 147 12.67 71.39 1.87
N GLY A 148 13.22 72.15 2.83
CA GLY A 148 12.48 72.97 3.78
C GLY A 148 11.71 72.17 4.85
N ILE A 149 12.01 70.87 4.98
CA ILE A 149 11.34 69.96 5.94
C ILE A 149 11.94 70.14 7.34
N LEU A 150 13.21 70.50 7.42
CA LEU A 150 13.90 70.81 8.67
C LEU A 150 14.22 72.30 8.74
N THR A 151 14.03 72.87 9.93
CA THR A 151 14.50 74.22 10.22
C THR A 151 16.02 74.24 10.44
N GLU A 152 16.66 75.41 10.29
CA GLU A 152 18.12 75.52 10.43
C GLU A 152 18.60 75.11 11.83
N GLU A 153 17.82 75.39 12.87
CA GLU A 153 18.12 74.99 14.26
C GLU A 153 18.10 73.46 14.42
N GLU A 154 17.07 72.80 13.90
CA GLU A 154 16.94 71.34 13.97
C GLU A 154 18.03 70.62 13.16
N PHE A 155 18.41 71.18 12.02
CA PHE A 155 19.53 70.70 11.23
C PHE A 155 20.86 70.80 12.00
N ALA A 156 21.14 71.94 12.62
CA ALA A 156 22.37 72.15 13.36
C ALA A 156 22.51 71.19 14.54
N THR A 157 21.44 70.98 15.31
CA THR A 157 21.43 70.05 16.45
C THR A 157 21.70 68.61 16.00
N LYS A 158 20.99 68.12 14.97
CA LYS A 158 21.16 66.74 14.49
C LYS A 158 22.50 66.51 13.80
N LYS A 159 23.01 67.50 13.08
CA LYS A 159 24.35 67.43 12.48
C LYS A 159 25.44 67.28 13.56
N ALA A 160 25.35 68.05 14.64
CA ALA A 160 26.28 67.96 15.76
C ALA A 160 26.20 66.60 16.48
N GLU A 161 24.99 66.06 16.66
CA GLU A 161 24.77 64.73 17.24
C GLU A 161 25.42 63.61 16.39
N ILE A 162 25.22 63.65 15.07
CA ILE A 162 25.80 62.65 14.16
C ILE A 162 27.32 62.77 14.10
N LEU A 163 27.86 64.00 14.07
CA LEU A 163 29.32 64.23 14.10
C LEU A 163 29.96 63.82 15.43
N SER A 164 29.23 63.90 16.55
CA SER A 164 29.73 63.45 17.86
C SER A 164 29.76 61.92 17.99
N ARG A 165 29.06 61.22 17.09
CA ARG A 165 29.02 59.76 17.01
C ARG A 165 30.05 59.19 16.02
N LEU A 166 30.75 60.06 15.28
CA LEU A 166 31.93 59.73 14.48
C LEU A 166 33.17 59.59 15.39
#